data_AF-A0A182T6V5-F1
#
_entry.id   AF-A0A182T6V5-F1
#
_cell.length_a   1.000
_cell.length_b   1.000
_cell.length_c   1.000
_cell.angle_alpha   90.00
_cell.angle_beta   90.00
_cell.angle_gamma   90.00
#
_symmetry.space_group_name_H-M   'P 1'
#
loop_
_entity.id
_entity.type
_entity.pdbx_description
1 polymer ?
#
loop_
_entity_poly.entity_id
_entity_poly.type
_entity_poly.pdbx_seq_one_letter_code
_entity_poly.pdbx_strand_id
1 'polypeptide(L)'
;MFGAKCSKCCRTIAASDWVRKARDLVFHLACFSCDTCGRQLSTGEQFALIDDKVMCKIHYMDTVEDGSNSSDDGCSSDGYNKNKSKRVRTTFTEEQLQVLQANFQIDSNPDGQDLERIAQLTGLSKRVTQVWFQNSRARQKKHTHGR
;
A
#
# COMPACT_ATOMS: atom_id res chain seq x y z
N MET A 1 -12.31 38.18 16.66
CA MET A 1 -12.04 36.85 17.25
C MET A 1 -10.75 36.32 16.64
N PHE A 2 -9.64 36.33 17.39
CA PHE A 2 -8.36 35.76 16.95
C PHE A 2 -8.24 34.37 17.57
N GLY A 3 -8.38 33.33 16.76
CA GLY A 3 -8.18 31.94 17.15
C GLY A 3 -7.41 31.23 16.04
N ALA A 4 -6.53 30.30 16.40
CA ALA A 4 -5.80 29.50 15.42
C ALA A 4 -6.80 28.75 14.53
N LYS A 5 -6.57 28.76 13.22
CA LYS A 5 -7.43 28.08 12.24
C LYS A 5 -6.67 26.92 11.62
N CYS A 6 -7.39 25.83 11.36
CA CYS A 6 -6.82 24.70 10.64
C CYS A 6 -6.57 25.07 9.17
N SER A 7 -5.34 24.92 8.69
CA SER A 7 -4.95 25.26 7.31
C SER A 7 -5.59 24.35 6.26
N LYS A 8 -6.13 23.17 6.64
CA LYS A 8 -6.84 22.27 5.71
C LYS A 8 -8.35 22.49 5.64
N CYS A 9 -9.02 22.65 6.79
CA CYS A 9 -10.49 22.75 6.83
C CYS A 9 -11.01 24.15 7.16
N CYS A 10 -10.12 25.12 7.40
CA CYS A 10 -10.41 26.52 7.71
C CYS A 10 -11.26 26.74 8.98
N ARG A 11 -11.56 25.68 9.75
CA ARG A 11 -12.29 25.76 11.01
C ARG A 11 -11.38 26.27 12.12
N THR A 12 -11.96 27.03 13.04
CA THR A 12 -11.29 27.46 14.28
C THR A 12 -10.93 26.24 15.12
N ILE A 13 -9.73 26.24 15.66
CA ILE A 13 -9.21 25.21 16.55
C ILE A 13 -9.66 25.53 17.97
N ALA A 14 -10.38 24.58 18.59
CA ALA A 14 -10.78 24.67 19.99
C ALA A 14 -9.66 24.18 20.92
N ALA A 15 -9.72 24.57 22.20
CA ALA A 15 -8.75 24.12 23.20
C ALA A 15 -8.76 22.60 23.43
N SER A 16 -9.87 21.93 23.10
CA SER A 16 -10.03 20.48 23.15
C SER A 16 -9.49 19.75 21.91
N ASP A 17 -9.16 20.47 20.84
CA ASP A 17 -8.77 19.85 19.58
C ASP A 17 -7.32 19.38 19.63
N TRP A 18 -7.13 18.14 19.20
CA TRP A 18 -5.80 17.61 18.95
C TRP A 18 -5.26 18.25 17.67
N VAL A 19 -4.11 18.90 17.79
CA VAL A 19 -3.50 19.63 16.68
C VAL A 19 -2.14 19.07 16.32
N ARG A 20 -1.77 19.28 15.06
CA ARG A 20 -0.40 19.21 14.58
C ARG A 20 0.03 20.54 14.03
N LYS A 21 1.26 20.91 14.36
CA LYS A 21 1.95 22.05 13.77
C LYS A 21 2.97 21.56 12.75
N ALA A 22 2.94 22.12 11.55
CA ALA A 22 3.94 21.88 10.52
C ALA A 22 4.38 23.23 9.97
N ARG A 23 5.64 23.60 10.21
CA ARG A 23 6.15 24.96 10.00
C ARG A 23 5.25 25.99 10.70
N ASP A 24 4.69 26.93 9.95
CA ASP A 24 3.81 28.00 10.44
C ASP A 24 2.32 27.65 10.36
N LEU A 25 1.98 26.47 9.83
CA LEU A 25 0.62 26.01 9.67
C LEU A 25 0.19 25.12 10.85
N VAL A 26 -1.09 25.23 11.20
CA VAL A 26 -1.72 24.40 12.22
C VAL A 26 -2.82 23.59 11.56
N PHE A 27 -2.88 22.30 11.88
CA PHE A 27 -3.88 21.38 11.37
C PHE A 27 -4.52 20.66 12.54
N HIS A 28 -5.81 20.30 12.44
CA HIS A 28 -6.32 19.24 13.30
C HIS A 28 -5.56 17.95 13.04
N LEU A 29 -5.42 17.11 14.06
CA LEU A 29 -4.79 15.80 13.93
C LEU A 29 -5.46 14.96 12.83
N ALA A 30 -6.80 15.00 12.76
CA ALA A 30 -7.60 14.34 11.71
C ALA A 30 -7.42 15.00 10.33
N CYS A 31 -7.14 16.30 10.30
CA CYS A 31 -6.88 17.04 9.06
C CYS A 31 -5.43 16.94 8.59
N PHE A 32 -4.51 16.42 9.40
CA PHE A 32 -3.13 16.21 9.00
C PHE A 32 -3.01 14.96 8.11
N SER A 33 -3.51 15.09 6.89
CA SER A 33 -3.59 14.01 5.91
C SER A 33 -3.10 14.44 4.54
N CYS A 34 -2.52 13.49 3.82
CA CYS A 34 -2.00 13.70 2.47
C CYS A 34 -3.09 14.24 1.54
N ASP A 35 -2.79 15.28 0.78
CA ASP A 35 -3.74 15.91 -0.14
C ASP A 35 -4.10 14.99 -1.32
N THR A 36 -3.13 14.21 -1.82
CA THR A 36 -3.33 13.28 -2.94
C THR A 36 -4.19 12.06 -2.60
N CYS A 37 -4.04 11.48 -1.41
CA CYS A 37 -4.71 10.22 -1.06
C CYS A 37 -5.61 10.26 0.18
N GLY A 38 -5.72 11.41 0.83
CA GLY A 38 -6.51 11.58 2.06
C GLY A 38 -5.99 10.81 3.27
N ARG A 39 -4.85 10.12 3.18
CA ARG A 39 -4.31 9.32 4.29
C ARG A 39 -3.82 10.23 5.41
N GLN A 40 -4.39 10.07 6.60
CA GLN A 40 -3.89 10.69 7.82
C GLN A 40 -2.48 10.17 8.13
N LEU A 41 -1.57 11.10 8.39
CA LEU A 41 -0.20 10.80 8.78
C LEU A 41 -0.12 10.70 10.31
N SER A 42 0.80 9.93 10.84
CA SER A 42 0.97 9.67 12.27
C SER A 42 2.34 10.16 12.77
N THR A 43 2.52 10.21 14.08
CA THR A 43 3.78 10.65 14.68
C THR A 43 4.89 9.67 14.31
N GLY A 44 6.03 10.19 13.84
CA GLY A 44 7.14 9.39 13.33
C GLY A 44 7.06 9.07 11.82
N GLU A 45 6.00 9.46 11.12
CA GLU A 45 5.95 9.34 9.65
C GLU A 45 6.63 10.53 8.94
N GLN A 46 7.37 10.24 7.87
CA GLN A 46 7.94 11.26 6.99
C GLN A 46 6.86 11.83 6.07
N PHE A 47 6.89 13.15 5.91
CA PHE A 47 5.96 13.89 5.07
C PHE A 47 6.67 15.07 4.40
N ALA A 48 6.06 15.59 3.34
CA ALA A 48 6.46 16.82 2.70
C ALA A 48 5.34 17.86 2.81
N LEU A 49 5.74 19.13 2.78
CA LEU A 49 4.82 20.26 2.76
C LEU A 49 5.17 21.12 1.54
N ILE A 50 4.29 21.13 0.54
CA ILE A 50 4.44 21.91 -0.70
C ILE A 50 3.19 22.79 -0.83
N ASP A 51 3.34 24.10 -1.02
CA ASP A 51 2.23 25.05 -1.17
C ASP A 51 1.13 24.87 -0.11
N ASP A 52 1.54 24.77 1.16
CA ASP A 52 0.68 24.53 2.34
C ASP A 52 -0.09 23.19 2.33
N LYS A 53 0.17 22.32 1.35
CA LYS A 53 -0.42 21.00 1.23
C LYS A 53 0.49 19.94 1.83
N VAL A 54 -0.08 19.15 2.73
CA VAL A 54 0.59 18.00 3.33
C VAL A 54 0.61 16.85 2.31
N MET A 55 1.79 16.29 2.03
CA MET A 55 1.97 15.15 1.16
C MET A 55 2.70 14.02 1.89
N CYS A 56 2.27 12.77 1.68
CA CYS A 56 3.03 11.64 2.20
C CYS A 56 4.31 11.44 1.38
N LYS A 57 5.33 10.81 1.97
CA LYS A 57 6.61 10.51 1.29
C LYS A 57 6.43 9.92 -0.11
N ILE A 58 5.49 8.98 -0.27
CA ILE A 58 5.25 8.29 -1.54
C ILE A 58 4.82 9.28 -2.63
N HIS A 59 3.76 10.07 -2.38
CA HIS A 59 3.26 11.03 -3.38
C HIS A 59 4.19 12.22 -3.55
N TYR A 60 4.97 12.56 -2.54
CA TYR A 60 6.06 13.52 -2.71
C TYR A 60 7.12 12.97 -3.68
N MET A 61 7.59 11.74 -3.49
CA MET A 61 8.57 11.12 -4.39
C MET A 61 8.04 11.00 -5.83
N ASP A 62 6.79 10.56 -5.99
CA ASP A 62 6.11 10.47 -7.29
C ASP A 62 6.01 11.82 -8.03
N THR A 63 5.97 12.94 -7.30
CA THR A 63 5.92 14.30 -7.89
C THR A 63 7.29 14.91 -8.14
N VAL A 64 8.38 14.38 -7.57
CA VAL A 64 9.75 14.89 -7.75
C VAL A 64 10.63 14.01 -8.65
N GLU A 65 10.23 12.78 -8.95
CA GLU A 65 11.00 11.85 -9.81
C GLU A 65 10.79 12.04 -11.32
N ASP A 66 10.02 13.06 -11.75
CA ASP A 66 9.91 13.48 -13.17
C ASP A 66 11.20 14.16 -13.72
N GLY A 67 12.28 14.19 -12.94
CA GLY A 67 13.53 14.88 -13.31
C GLY A 67 14.79 14.01 -13.47
N SER A 68 14.75 12.71 -13.19
CA SER A 68 15.97 11.89 -13.13
C SER A 68 15.78 10.52 -13.76
N ASN A 69 15.69 10.50 -15.08
CA ASN A 69 15.96 9.30 -15.86
C ASN A 69 17.47 9.00 -15.80
N SER A 70 17.89 8.05 -14.95
CA SER A 70 19.13 7.28 -15.16
C SER A 70 19.13 5.99 -14.33
N SER A 71 19.26 4.90 -15.07
CA SER A 71 19.68 3.56 -14.67
C SER A 71 20.83 3.57 -13.65
N ASP A 72 20.81 2.65 -12.67
CA ASP A 72 21.89 1.67 -12.41
C ASP A 72 21.62 0.87 -11.11
N ASP A 73 22.18 -0.33 -11.13
CA ASP A 73 22.26 -1.44 -10.18
C ASP A 73 22.71 -1.07 -8.74
N GLY A 74 22.50 -1.97 -7.76
CA GLY A 74 23.21 -1.90 -6.48
C GLY A 74 22.42 -2.20 -5.21
N CYS A 75 22.98 -3.05 -4.36
CA CYS A 75 22.36 -3.79 -3.27
C CYS A 75 22.37 -3.13 -1.87
N SER A 76 21.49 -3.67 -1.00
CA SER A 76 21.54 -3.73 0.48
C SER A 76 22.02 -2.51 1.29
N SER A 77 21.17 -1.97 2.17
CA SER A 77 20.96 -2.46 3.55
C SER A 77 20.11 -1.46 4.37
N ASP A 78 19.55 -1.98 5.46
CA ASP A 78 19.08 -1.24 6.65
C ASP A 78 17.82 -0.36 6.55
N GLY A 79 16.70 -1.06 6.71
CA GLY A 79 15.95 -0.89 7.96
C GLY A 79 15.22 0.42 8.18
N TYR A 80 14.19 0.74 7.38
CA TYR A 80 13.06 1.53 7.88
C TYR A 80 11.74 1.02 7.31
N ASN A 81 10.91 0.51 8.23
CA ASN A 81 9.48 0.27 8.13
C ASN A 81 8.88 0.30 6.71
N LYS A 82 8.68 -0.90 6.16
CA LYS A 82 7.80 -1.18 5.02
C LYS A 82 6.38 -0.67 5.31
N ASN A 83 6.19 0.61 5.04
CA ASN A 83 5.14 1.16 4.21
C ASN A 83 4.09 0.10 3.84
N LYS A 84 3.07 -0.07 4.69
CA LYS A 84 1.88 -0.84 4.31
C LYS A 84 1.05 0.07 3.40
N SER A 85 1.60 0.33 2.21
CA SER A 85 0.79 0.61 1.02
C SER A 85 -0.34 -0.40 1.11
N LYS A 86 -1.59 0.07 1.20
CA LYS A 86 -2.75 -0.82 1.13
C LYS A 86 -2.55 -1.61 -0.16
N ARG A 87 -2.12 -2.88 -0.03
CA ARG A 87 -1.81 -3.72 -1.17
C ARG A 87 -3.07 -3.71 -2.03
N VAL A 88 -2.98 -3.17 -3.24
CA VAL A 88 -4.07 -3.24 -4.21
C VAL A 88 -4.40 -4.72 -4.32
N ARG A 89 -5.62 -5.06 -3.91
CA ARG A 89 -6.05 -6.45 -3.93
C ARG A 89 -6.17 -6.83 -5.39
N THR A 90 -5.38 -7.81 -5.82
CA THR A 90 -5.53 -8.40 -7.16
C THR A 90 -6.92 -9.04 -7.24
N THR A 91 -7.75 -8.54 -8.15
CA THR A 91 -9.00 -9.19 -8.56
C THR A 91 -8.65 -10.10 -9.72
N PHE A 92 -8.93 -11.39 -9.58
CA PHE A 92 -8.70 -12.38 -10.63
C PHE A 92 -9.88 -12.38 -11.59
N THR A 93 -9.61 -12.45 -12.89
CA THR A 93 -10.66 -12.72 -13.88
C THR A 93 -11.13 -14.17 -13.78
N GLU A 94 -12.28 -14.47 -14.36
CA GLU A 94 -12.81 -15.85 -14.39
C GLU A 94 -11.85 -16.81 -15.11
N GLU A 95 -11.30 -16.40 -16.25
CA GLU A 95 -10.32 -17.17 -17.01
C GLU A 95 -9.06 -17.48 -16.19
N GLN A 96 -8.52 -16.50 -15.46
CA GLN A 96 -7.37 -16.71 -14.57
C GLN A 96 -7.68 -17.73 -13.48
N LEU A 97 -8.89 -17.67 -12.90
CA LEU A 97 -9.32 -18.63 -11.89
C LEU A 97 -9.48 -20.05 -12.45
N GLN A 98 -9.99 -20.19 -13.68
CA GLN A 98 -10.11 -21.51 -14.33
C GLN A 98 -8.75 -22.18 -14.48
N VAL A 99 -7.74 -21.46 -14.99
CA VAL A 99 -6.38 -21.98 -15.13
C VAL A 99 -5.79 -22.35 -13.77
N LEU A 100 -5.92 -21.47 -12.76
CA LEU A 100 -5.41 -21.73 -11.41
C LEU A 100 -6.07 -22.96 -10.76
N GLN A 101 -7.38 -23.11 -10.90
CA GLN A 101 -8.12 -24.25 -10.35
C GLN A 101 -7.79 -25.56 -11.06
N ALA A 102 -7.68 -25.55 -12.39
CA ALA A 102 -7.30 -26.73 -13.16
C ALA A 102 -5.91 -27.25 -12.73
N ASN A 103 -4.94 -26.35 -12.57
CA ASN A 103 -3.60 -26.71 -12.07
C ASN A 103 -3.65 -27.21 -10.62
N PHE A 104 -4.48 -26.61 -9.76
CA PHE A 104 -4.60 -27.02 -8.35
C PHE A 104 -5.14 -28.44 -8.16
N GLN A 105 -6.00 -28.91 -9.09
CA GLN A 105 -6.51 -30.27 -9.10
C GLN A 105 -5.44 -31.30 -9.50
N ILE A 106 -4.48 -30.90 -10.32
CA ILE A 106 -3.34 -31.74 -10.75
C ILE A 106 -2.31 -31.80 -9.64
N ASP A 107 -1.85 -30.62 -9.18
CA ASP A 107 -0.92 -30.51 -8.07
C ASP A 107 -1.32 -29.33 -7.17
N SER A 108 -1.64 -29.64 -5.92
CA SER A 108 -1.97 -28.64 -4.91
C SER A 108 -0.72 -27.92 -4.37
N ASN A 109 0.49 -28.41 -4.63
CA ASN A 109 1.76 -27.85 -4.17
C ASN A 109 2.83 -27.80 -5.29
N PRO A 110 2.57 -27.02 -6.37
CA PRO A 110 3.48 -26.91 -7.52
C PRO A 110 4.84 -26.35 -7.10
N ASP A 111 5.88 -26.81 -7.80
CA ASP A 111 7.25 -26.39 -7.59
C ASP A 111 7.52 -24.97 -8.15
N GLY A 112 8.77 -24.52 -8.05
CA GLY A 112 9.17 -23.20 -8.52
C GLY A 112 9.01 -23.01 -10.04
N GLN A 113 9.23 -24.06 -10.83
CA GLN A 113 9.13 -24.03 -12.29
C GLN A 113 7.66 -24.07 -12.74
N ASP A 114 6.84 -24.91 -12.10
CA ASP A 114 5.41 -24.98 -12.37
C ASP A 114 4.70 -23.65 -12.04
N LEU A 115 5.07 -23.02 -10.92
CA LEU A 115 4.56 -21.69 -10.56
C LEU A 115 4.91 -20.61 -11.60
N GLU A 116 6.11 -20.68 -12.19
CA GLU A 116 6.55 -19.75 -13.25
C GLU A 116 5.67 -19.90 -14.50
N ARG A 117 5.43 -21.15 -14.91
CA ARG A 117 4.59 -21.47 -16.08
C ARG A 117 3.15 -21.01 -15.87
N ILE A 118 2.57 -21.30 -14.70
CA ILE A 118 1.18 -20.90 -14.39
C ILE A 118 1.07 -19.36 -14.31
N ALA A 119 2.07 -18.68 -13.76
CA ALA A 119 2.14 -17.22 -13.74
C ALA A 119 2.12 -16.64 -15.16
N GLN A 120 2.92 -17.19 -16.08
CA GLN A 120 2.93 -16.76 -17.48
C GLN A 120 1.59 -17.01 -18.18
N LEU A 121 0.97 -18.19 -18.00
CA LEU A 121 -0.32 -18.53 -18.60
C LEU A 121 -1.46 -17.62 -18.12
N THR A 122 -1.42 -17.20 -16.85
CA THR A 122 -2.46 -16.36 -16.24
C THR A 122 -2.19 -14.86 -16.37
N GLY A 123 -1.00 -14.47 -16.83
CA GLY A 123 -0.54 -13.07 -16.80
C GLY A 123 -0.37 -12.50 -15.39
N LEU A 124 -0.24 -13.37 -14.38
CA LEU A 124 -0.03 -12.98 -12.98
C LEU A 124 1.46 -13.04 -12.62
N SER A 125 1.86 -12.38 -11.54
CA SER A 125 3.22 -12.55 -11.04
C SER A 125 3.38 -13.88 -10.29
N LYS A 126 4.58 -14.46 -10.33
CA LYS A 126 4.92 -15.69 -9.58
C LYS A 126 4.51 -15.62 -8.10
N ARG A 127 4.69 -14.47 -7.47
CA ARG A 127 4.28 -14.24 -6.07
C ARG A 127 2.76 -14.29 -5.89
N VAL A 128 1.99 -13.71 -6.81
CA VAL A 128 0.52 -13.72 -6.74
C VAL A 128 0.00 -15.14 -6.93
N THR A 129 0.51 -15.87 -7.92
CA THR A 129 0.21 -17.29 -8.16
C THR A 129 0.55 -18.13 -6.93
N GLN A 130 1.76 -18.00 -6.38
CA GLN A 130 2.18 -18.70 -5.16
C GLN A 130 1.24 -18.43 -3.97
N VAL A 131 0.87 -17.16 -3.74
CA VAL A 131 -0.05 -16.77 -2.65
C VAL A 131 -1.45 -17.33 -2.89
N TRP A 132 -1.91 -17.40 -4.14
CA TRP A 132 -3.18 -18.03 -4.47
C TRP A 132 -3.16 -19.51 -4.07
N PHE A 133 -2.13 -20.28 -4.46
CA PHE A 133 -2.01 -21.70 -4.10
C PHE A 133 -1.94 -21.91 -2.57
N GLN A 134 -1.20 -21.07 -1.85
CA GLN A 134 -1.15 -21.11 -0.39
C GLN A 134 -2.53 -20.86 0.25
N ASN A 135 -3.26 -19.84 -0.24
CA ASN A 135 -4.60 -19.53 0.23
C ASN A 135 -5.61 -20.62 -0.12
N SER A 136 -5.53 -21.21 -1.31
CA SER A 136 -6.37 -22.31 -1.76
C SER A 136 -6.17 -23.55 -0.87
N ARG A 137 -4.94 -23.94 -0.57
CA ARG A 137 -4.64 -25.00 0.41
C ARG A 137 -5.16 -24.68 1.81
N ALA A 138 -4.98 -23.43 2.27
CA ALA A 138 -5.46 -23.02 3.58
C ALA A 138 -7.00 -23.11 3.69
N ARG A 139 -7.73 -22.83 2.61
CA ARG A 139 -9.18 -23.03 2.52
C ARG A 139 -9.53 -24.51 2.53
N GLN A 140 -8.85 -25.34 1.74
CA GLN A 140 -9.08 -26.80 1.71
C GLN A 140 -8.89 -27.43 3.10
N LYS A 141 -7.83 -27.07 3.85
CA LYS A 141 -7.58 -27.57 5.21
C LYS A 141 -8.66 -27.15 6.22
N LYS A 142 -9.28 -25.99 6.04
CA LYS A 142 -10.40 -25.53 6.89
C LYS A 142 -11.68 -26.34 6.66
N HIS A 143 -11.87 -26.93 5.48
CA HIS A 143 -13.00 -27.82 5.20
C HIS A 143 -12.79 -29.26 5.71
N THR A 144 -11.55 -29.67 6.04
CA THR A 144 -11.28 -31.03 6.53
C THR A 144 -11.18 -31.15 8.05
N HIS A 145 -10.84 -30.07 8.77
CA HIS A 145 -10.73 -30.05 10.25
C HIS A 145 -11.98 -29.52 10.97
N GLY A 146 -13.10 -29.35 10.25
CA GLY A 146 -14.39 -28.92 10.81
C GLY A 146 -15.38 -30.07 11.02
N ARG A 147 -14.92 -31.23 11.49
CA ARG A 147 -15.77 -32.33 11.92
C ARG A 147 -15.20 -33.02 13.15
#